data_AF-A0A7V8XT90-F1
#
_entry.id   AF-A0A7V8XT90-F1
#
_cell.length_a   1.000
_cell.length_b   1.000
_cell.length_c   1.000
_cell.angle_alpha   90.00
_cell.angle_beta   90.00
_cell.angle_gamma   90.00
#
_symmetry.space_group_name_H-M   'P 1'
#
loop_
_entity.id
_entity.type
_entity.pdbx_description
1 polymer ?
#
loop_
_entity_poly.entity_id
_entity_poly.type
_entity_poly.pdbx_seq_one_letter_code
_entity_poly.pdbx_strand_id
1 'polypeptide(L)'
;PPSIARRTSHVARQPSHVARQPSHPARRTSAVARRTSNVDGSCMIVVATDAPLDARDLGRLAARAIFAMARTGSTYSNGSGDFAIAFSTHPALRVGDGTTPQTRMLLPTDSVSGLFEATLDATEEAIYNSLLKADDTTSGGRTIRALPIPELRSVLTKYGR
;
A
#
# COMPACT_ATOMS: atom_id res chain seq x y z
N PRO A 1 35.20 -78.55 6.35
CA PRO A 1 34.91 -77.11 6.14
C PRO A 1 35.47 -76.60 4.79
N PRO A 2 34.61 -76.36 3.79
CA PRO A 2 34.99 -75.53 2.65
C PRO A 2 34.05 -74.34 2.43
N SER A 3 34.68 -73.31 1.88
CA SER A 3 34.24 -71.95 1.60
C SER A 3 33.06 -71.82 0.62
N ILE A 4 32.11 -70.96 0.97
CA ILE A 4 31.08 -70.43 0.06
C ILE A 4 31.72 -69.33 -0.80
N ALA A 5 31.88 -69.59 -2.10
CA ALA A 5 32.30 -68.59 -3.08
C ALA A 5 31.07 -67.98 -3.76
N ARG A 6 30.90 -66.66 -3.59
CA ARG A 6 29.84 -65.86 -4.24
C ARG A 6 30.07 -65.76 -5.74
N ARG A 7 29.02 -65.99 -6.53
CA ARG A 7 28.95 -65.59 -7.94
C ARG A 7 27.93 -64.46 -8.07
N THR A 8 28.39 -63.29 -8.50
CA THR A 8 27.59 -62.09 -8.73
C THR A 8 26.91 -62.17 -10.10
N SER A 9 25.60 -61.99 -10.15
CA SER A 9 24.87 -61.76 -11.40
C SER A 9 24.67 -60.26 -11.58
N HIS A 10 25.38 -59.67 -12.56
CA HIS A 10 25.15 -58.30 -13.00
C HIS A 10 23.78 -58.19 -13.70
N VAL A 11 22.91 -57.35 -13.15
CA VAL A 11 21.70 -56.88 -13.84
C VAL A 11 21.95 -55.43 -14.24
N ALA A 12 22.16 -55.20 -15.53
CA ALA A 12 22.22 -53.86 -16.11
C ALA A 12 20.81 -53.25 -16.08
N ARG A 13 20.63 -52.13 -15.37
CA ARG A 13 19.40 -51.32 -15.45
C ARG A 13 19.59 -50.23 -16.50
N GLN A 14 18.81 -50.30 -17.58
CA GLN A 14 18.65 -49.19 -18.53
C GLN A 14 17.85 -48.05 -17.85
N PRO A 15 18.30 -46.79 -17.89
CA PRO A 15 17.47 -45.66 -17.50
C PRO A 15 16.47 -45.34 -18.61
N SER A 16 15.18 -45.50 -18.33
CA SER A 16 14.12 -45.00 -19.20
C SER A 16 14.07 -43.47 -19.12
N HIS A 17 14.51 -42.79 -20.18
CA HIS A 17 14.33 -41.35 -20.32
C HIS A 17 12.83 -41.05 -20.56
N VAL A 18 12.12 -40.62 -19.52
CA VAL A 18 10.83 -39.94 -19.66
C VAL A 18 11.12 -38.45 -19.75
N ALA A 19 11.13 -37.92 -20.98
CA ALA A 19 11.17 -36.49 -21.22
C ALA A 19 9.86 -35.85 -20.77
N ARG A 20 9.84 -35.20 -19.60
CA ARG A 20 8.76 -34.29 -19.23
C ARG A 20 8.87 -33.03 -20.07
N GLN A 21 7.96 -32.84 -21.03
CA GLN A 21 7.75 -31.53 -21.65
C GLN A 21 7.01 -30.62 -20.65
N PRO A 22 7.57 -29.46 -20.26
CA PRO A 22 6.81 -28.47 -19.50
C PRO A 22 5.87 -27.74 -20.47
N SER A 23 4.57 -28.02 -20.35
CA SER A 23 3.53 -27.20 -20.99
C SER A 23 3.44 -25.86 -20.22
N HIS A 24 4.27 -24.88 -20.60
CA HIS A 24 4.11 -23.51 -20.13
C HIS A 24 3.04 -22.82 -20.98
N PRO A 25 1.86 -22.45 -20.44
CA PRO A 25 1.03 -21.47 -21.11
C PRO A 25 1.78 -20.14 -21.10
N ALA A 26 2.03 -19.60 -22.29
CA ALA A 26 2.66 -18.29 -22.46
C ALA A 26 1.77 -17.22 -21.81
N ARG A 27 2.09 -16.86 -20.56
CA ARG A 27 1.51 -15.70 -19.89
C ARG A 27 1.98 -14.47 -20.67
N ARG A 28 1.12 -13.94 -21.54
CA ARG A 28 1.31 -12.60 -22.14
C ARG A 28 1.29 -11.61 -20.98
N THR A 29 2.45 -11.29 -20.45
CA THR A 29 2.64 -10.10 -19.63
C THR A 29 2.35 -8.92 -20.56
N SER A 30 1.29 -8.17 -20.27
CA SER A 30 1.14 -6.84 -20.85
C SER A 30 2.41 -6.08 -20.46
N ALA A 31 3.27 -5.82 -21.45
CA ALA A 31 4.47 -5.01 -21.27
C ALA A 31 4.01 -3.58 -20.98
N VAL A 32 3.66 -3.31 -19.72
CA VAL A 32 3.66 -1.95 -19.21
C VAL A 32 5.12 -1.56 -19.24
N ALA A 33 5.50 -0.77 -20.25
CA ALA A 33 6.82 -0.17 -20.32
C ALA A 33 7.01 0.63 -19.04
N ARG A 34 7.72 0.04 -18.07
CA ARG A 34 8.08 0.70 -16.82
C ARG A 34 9.12 1.75 -17.18
N ARG A 35 8.64 2.92 -17.59
CA ARG A 35 9.47 4.12 -17.72
C ARG A 35 10.11 4.34 -16.37
N THR A 36 11.40 4.03 -16.25
CA THR A 36 12.25 4.49 -15.16
C THR A 36 12.59 5.96 -15.42
N SER A 37 11.57 6.82 -15.48
CA SER A 37 11.80 8.23 -15.11
C SER A 37 12.18 8.20 -13.63
N ASN A 38 13.13 9.05 -13.19
CA ASN A 38 13.37 9.29 -11.76
C ASN A 38 12.01 9.28 -11.05
N VAL A 39 11.81 8.28 -10.19
CA VAL A 39 10.55 8.10 -9.45
C VAL A 39 10.63 9.02 -8.25
N ASP A 40 10.70 10.32 -8.56
CA ASP A 40 10.58 11.39 -7.58
C ASP A 40 9.09 11.73 -7.52
N GLY A 41 8.50 11.42 -6.37
CA GLY A 41 7.11 11.68 -6.06
C GLY A 41 7.01 12.24 -4.65
N SER A 42 5.84 12.73 -4.27
CA SER A 42 5.57 13.07 -2.89
C SER A 42 4.09 13.02 -2.61
N CYS A 43 3.75 12.67 -1.39
CA CYS A 43 2.39 12.74 -0.88
C CYS A 43 2.43 13.26 0.56
N MET A 44 1.75 14.38 0.80
CA MET A 44 1.53 14.90 2.14
C MET A 44 0.09 14.62 2.54
N ILE A 45 -0.08 13.90 3.64
CA ILE A 45 -1.39 13.55 4.18
C ILE A 45 -1.60 14.28 5.50
N VAL A 46 -2.78 14.89 5.66
CA VAL A 46 -3.18 15.56 6.89
C VAL A 46 -4.45 14.91 7.41
N VAL A 47 -4.39 14.36 8.62
CA VAL A 47 -5.51 13.72 9.31
C VAL A 47 -5.99 14.64 10.42
N ALA A 48 -7.26 15.03 10.36
CA ALA A 48 -7.93 15.76 11.42
C ALA A 48 -8.99 14.86 12.06
N THR A 49 -9.06 14.87 13.39
CA THR A 49 -10.11 14.17 14.14
C THR A 49 -10.60 15.04 15.29
N ASP A 50 -11.86 14.93 15.66
CA ASP A 50 -12.43 15.54 16.86
C ASP A 50 -12.37 14.61 18.09
N ALA A 51 -11.81 13.40 17.93
CA ALA A 51 -11.59 12.46 19.02
C ALA A 51 -10.51 12.97 20.00
N PRO A 52 -10.70 12.82 21.31
CA PRO A 52 -9.72 13.22 22.31
C PRO A 52 -8.52 12.24 22.35
N LEU A 53 -7.55 12.41 21.46
CA LEU A 53 -6.37 11.56 21.38
C LEU A 53 -5.12 12.26 21.89
N ASP A 54 -4.26 11.51 22.59
CA ASP A 54 -2.94 12.00 22.97
C ASP A 54 -1.96 11.96 21.78
N ALA A 55 -0.74 12.46 21.97
CA ALA A 55 0.28 12.50 20.93
C ALA A 55 0.67 11.10 20.42
N ARG A 56 0.61 10.08 21.28
CA ARG A 56 0.97 8.71 20.91
C ARG A 56 -0.06 8.12 19.96
N ASP A 57 -1.34 8.25 20.30
CA ASP A 57 -2.42 7.73 19.46
C ASP A 57 -2.60 8.55 18.18
N LEU A 58 -2.34 9.87 18.20
CA LEU A 58 -2.22 10.67 16.98
C LEU A 58 -1.07 10.19 16.07
N GLY A 59 0.09 9.86 16.62
CA GLY A 59 1.19 9.26 15.86
C GLY A 59 0.79 7.92 15.21
N ARG A 60 -0.01 7.12 15.92
CA ARG A 60 -0.56 5.87 15.37
C ARG A 60 -1.57 6.15 14.25
N LEU A 61 -2.46 7.14 14.38
CA LEU A 61 -3.35 7.59 13.30
C LEU A 61 -2.56 8.01 12.05
N ALA A 62 -1.54 8.87 12.22
CA ALA A 62 -0.69 9.32 11.11
C ALA A 62 -0.02 8.14 10.37
N ALA A 63 0.45 7.13 11.11
CA ALA A 63 0.99 5.91 10.50
C ALA A 63 -0.05 5.15 9.65
N ARG A 64 -1.32 5.12 10.06
CA ARG A 64 -2.40 4.47 9.27
C ARG A 64 -2.65 5.21 7.96
N ALA A 65 -2.56 6.53 7.97
CA ALA A 65 -2.66 7.31 6.74
C ALA A 65 -1.54 6.93 5.75
N ILE A 66 -0.30 6.79 6.22
CA ILE A 66 0.79 6.29 5.39
C ILE A 66 0.46 4.89 4.85
N PHE A 67 0.00 3.95 5.69
CA PHE A 67 -0.31 2.58 5.28
C PHE A 67 -1.40 2.49 4.21
N ALA A 68 -2.38 3.41 4.24
CA ALA A 68 -3.44 3.45 3.23
C ALA A 68 -2.91 3.64 1.81
N MET A 69 -1.76 4.30 1.62
CA MET A 69 -1.18 4.48 0.29
C MET A 69 -0.79 3.16 -0.39
N ALA A 70 -0.48 2.12 0.37
CA ALA A 70 -0.24 0.80 -0.20
C ALA A 70 -1.51 0.21 -0.84
N ARG A 71 -2.71 0.53 -0.30
CA ARG A 71 -4.01 0.11 -0.86
C ARG A 71 -4.26 0.74 -2.23
N THR A 72 -3.70 1.95 -2.48
CA THR A 72 -3.77 2.65 -3.76
C THR A 72 -2.61 2.32 -4.71
N GLY A 73 -1.74 1.36 -4.35
CA GLY A 73 -0.65 0.89 -5.20
C GLY A 73 0.70 1.61 -5.03
N SER A 74 0.88 2.42 -3.98
CA SER A 74 2.18 3.03 -3.67
C SER A 74 3.20 1.98 -3.24
N THR A 75 4.46 2.17 -3.66
CA THR A 75 5.61 1.34 -3.26
C THR A 75 6.59 2.08 -2.35
N TYR A 76 6.31 3.35 -2.00
CA TYR A 76 7.21 4.22 -1.22
C TYR A 76 8.63 4.24 -1.79
N SER A 77 8.75 4.55 -3.08
CA SER A 77 10.04 4.54 -3.79
C SER A 77 11.07 5.45 -3.13
N ASN A 78 12.35 5.19 -3.34
CA ASN A 78 13.45 5.95 -2.72
C ASN A 78 13.36 7.48 -2.95
N GLY A 79 12.88 7.92 -4.11
CA GLY A 79 12.67 9.35 -4.41
C GLY A 79 11.36 9.93 -3.88
N SER A 80 10.56 9.15 -3.14
CA SER A 80 9.25 9.58 -2.64
C SER A 80 9.36 10.31 -1.29
N GLY A 81 8.83 11.52 -1.22
CA GLY A 81 8.66 12.28 0.03
C GLY A 81 7.27 12.09 0.62
N ASP A 82 7.05 11.01 1.37
CA ASP A 82 5.74 10.64 1.90
C ASP A 82 5.61 10.92 3.40
N PHE A 83 4.73 11.86 3.77
CA PHE A 83 4.58 12.34 5.14
C PHE A 83 3.12 12.40 5.57
N ALA A 84 2.86 12.08 6.84
CA ALA A 84 1.55 12.23 7.45
C ALA A 84 1.63 13.03 8.74
N ILE A 85 0.69 13.94 8.92
CA ILE A 85 0.50 14.70 10.16
C ILE A 85 -0.93 14.44 10.64
N ALA A 86 -1.09 14.08 11.91
CA ALA A 86 -2.39 13.92 12.54
C ALA A 86 -2.55 14.90 13.70
N PHE A 87 -3.74 15.49 13.83
CA PHE A 87 -4.07 16.35 14.96
C PHE A 87 -5.51 16.15 15.42
N SER A 88 -5.74 16.44 16.71
CA SER A 88 -7.08 16.48 17.29
C SER A 88 -7.58 17.91 17.40
N THR A 89 -8.83 18.15 17.04
CA THR A 89 -9.55 19.42 17.24
C THR A 89 -10.33 19.45 18.56
N HIS A 90 -10.25 18.37 19.36
CA HIS A 90 -11.07 18.22 20.56
C HIS A 90 -10.83 19.37 21.56
N PRO A 91 -11.88 20.09 22.02
CA PRO A 91 -11.71 21.27 22.85
C PRO A 91 -10.91 21.03 24.14
N ALA A 92 -11.08 19.88 24.78
CA ALA A 92 -10.37 19.53 26.02
C ALA A 92 -8.86 19.26 25.82
N LEU A 93 -8.37 19.22 24.58
CA LEU A 93 -6.96 19.02 24.25
C LEU A 93 -6.25 20.30 23.81
N ARG A 94 -6.98 21.42 23.69
CA ARG A 94 -6.39 22.70 23.32
C ARG A 94 -5.38 23.14 24.37
N VAL A 95 -4.19 23.51 23.93
CA VAL A 95 -3.14 24.05 24.79
C VAL A 95 -3.42 25.53 25.02
N GLY A 96 -3.67 25.91 26.28
CA GLY A 96 -3.78 27.31 26.68
C GLY A 96 -2.41 27.98 26.86
N ASP A 97 -2.41 29.29 27.08
CA ASP A 97 -1.24 30.12 27.37
C ASP A 97 -0.77 30.05 28.83
N GLY A 98 -1.57 29.45 29.72
CA GLY A 98 -1.25 29.26 31.12
C GLY A 98 -0.19 28.19 31.39
N THR A 99 0.54 28.35 32.50
CA THR A 99 1.55 27.38 32.98
C THR A 99 0.99 26.39 33.99
N THR A 100 -0.29 26.49 34.34
CA THR A 100 -0.94 25.61 35.31
C THR A 100 -1.29 24.26 34.68
N PRO A 101 -1.26 23.15 35.46
CA PRO A 101 -1.70 21.85 34.98
C PRO A 101 -3.13 21.89 34.44
N GLN A 102 -3.34 21.34 33.24
CA GLN A 102 -4.64 21.24 32.61
C GLN A 102 -5.14 19.79 32.60
N THR A 103 -6.39 19.58 32.99
CA THR A 103 -7.03 18.28 32.87
C THR A 103 -7.36 18.02 31.39
N ARG A 104 -6.96 16.85 30.88
CA ARG A 104 -7.27 16.42 29.52
C ARG A 104 -8.18 15.20 29.56
N MET A 105 -9.24 15.23 28.76
CA MET A 105 -10.04 14.04 28.47
C MET A 105 -9.33 13.28 27.36
N LEU A 106 -9.16 11.97 27.52
CA LEU A 106 -8.52 11.10 26.53
C LEU A 106 -9.41 9.87 26.28
N LEU A 107 -9.52 9.49 25.00
CA LEU A 107 -10.11 8.23 24.61
C LEU A 107 -9.17 7.09 25.05
N PRO A 108 -9.68 6.02 25.68
CA PRO A 108 -8.85 4.88 26.01
C PRO A 108 -8.23 4.26 24.75
N THR A 109 -6.95 3.92 24.83
CA THR A 109 -6.16 3.37 23.72
C THR A 109 -6.79 2.14 23.08
N ASP A 110 -7.52 1.30 23.82
CA ASP A 110 -8.20 0.11 23.28
C ASP A 110 -9.44 0.46 22.43
N SER A 111 -9.94 1.69 22.53
CA SER A 111 -11.12 2.18 21.81
C SER A 111 -10.77 2.91 20.49
N VAL A 112 -9.49 3.02 20.12
CA VAL A 112 -9.07 3.79 18.94
C VAL A 112 -9.13 3.01 17.63
N SER A 113 -9.37 1.69 17.67
CA SER A 113 -9.32 0.82 16.47
C SER A 113 -10.27 1.29 15.37
N GLY A 114 -11.48 1.76 15.71
CA GLY A 114 -12.40 2.33 14.73
C GLY A 114 -11.85 3.58 14.03
N LEU A 115 -11.05 4.40 14.73
CA LEU A 115 -10.41 5.59 14.14
C LEU A 115 -9.26 5.18 13.20
N PHE A 116 -8.59 4.06 13.45
CA PHE A 116 -7.57 3.54 12.54
C PHE A 116 -8.17 3.06 11.22
N GLU A 117 -9.25 2.30 11.27
CA GLU A 117 -9.98 1.86 10.08
C GLU A 117 -10.52 3.06 9.30
N ALA A 118 -11.17 4.00 9.99
CA ALA A 118 -11.67 5.23 9.38
C ALA A 118 -10.54 6.06 8.73
N THR A 119 -9.37 6.16 9.37
CA THR A 119 -8.22 6.87 8.78
C THR A 119 -7.71 6.18 7.52
N LEU A 120 -7.66 4.84 7.51
CA LEU A 120 -7.24 4.07 6.34
C LEU A 120 -8.18 4.32 5.16
N ASP A 121 -9.50 4.18 5.38
CA ASP A 121 -10.51 4.33 4.35
C ASP A 121 -10.59 5.77 3.85
N ALA A 122 -10.61 6.75 4.76
CA ALA A 122 -10.64 8.16 4.39
C ALA A 122 -9.41 8.59 3.59
N THR A 123 -8.23 8.04 3.91
CA THR A 123 -7.00 8.35 3.17
C THR A 123 -7.00 7.71 1.79
N GLU A 124 -7.39 6.44 1.67
CA GLU A 124 -7.53 5.77 0.37
C GLU A 124 -8.50 6.56 -0.53
N GLU A 125 -9.67 6.92 -0.01
CA GLU A 125 -10.66 7.67 -0.76
C GLU A 125 -10.18 9.09 -1.11
N ALA A 126 -9.46 9.78 -0.22
CA ALA A 126 -8.88 11.09 -0.49
C ALA A 126 -7.88 11.05 -1.66
N ILE A 127 -7.05 10.00 -1.73
CA ILE A 127 -6.12 9.79 -2.85
C ILE A 127 -6.90 9.60 -4.15
N TYR A 128 -7.91 8.73 -4.17
CA TYR A 128 -8.74 8.54 -5.37
C TYR A 128 -9.46 9.82 -5.78
N ASN A 129 -10.03 10.55 -4.82
CA ASN A 129 -10.67 11.83 -5.06
C ASN A 129 -9.72 12.87 -5.66
N SER A 130 -8.44 12.86 -5.27
CA SER A 130 -7.45 13.77 -5.87
C SER A 130 -7.25 13.49 -7.37
N LEU A 131 -7.26 12.23 -7.79
CA LEU A 131 -7.10 11.83 -9.19
C LEU A 131 -8.38 12.06 -10.00
N LEU A 132 -9.54 11.77 -9.40
CA LEU A 132 -10.84 11.89 -10.05
C LEU A 132 -11.29 13.35 -10.23
N LYS A 133 -10.77 14.26 -9.40
CA LYS A 133 -11.06 15.71 -9.49
C LYS A 133 -9.96 16.50 -10.19
N ALA A 134 -8.85 15.88 -10.55
CA ALA A 134 -7.78 16.57 -11.26
C ALA A 134 -8.23 16.95 -12.69
N ASP A 135 -7.77 18.11 -13.15
CA ASP A 135 -7.96 18.58 -14.51
C ASP A 135 -6.67 18.43 -15.33
N ASP A 136 -6.81 18.39 -16.65
CA ASP A 136 -5.68 18.46 -17.56
C ASP A 136 -4.90 19.75 -17.32
N THR A 137 -3.61 19.63 -17.02
CA THR A 137 -2.77 20.77 -16.68
C THR A 137 -1.61 20.86 -17.66
N THR A 138 -1.42 22.03 -18.26
CA THR A 138 -0.26 22.32 -19.12
C THR A 138 0.59 23.41 -18.48
N SER A 139 1.88 23.11 -18.27
CA SER A 139 2.85 24.05 -17.71
C SER A 139 4.26 23.67 -18.16
N GLY A 140 5.14 24.64 -18.35
CA GLY A 140 6.54 24.41 -18.73
C GLY A 140 6.73 23.58 -20.02
N GLY A 141 5.80 23.70 -20.98
CA GLY A 141 5.82 22.92 -22.22
C GLY A 141 5.41 21.44 -22.09
N ARG A 142 4.92 21.02 -20.91
CA ARG A 142 4.44 19.67 -20.63
C ARG A 142 2.95 19.69 -20.27
N THR A 143 2.21 18.73 -20.78
CA THR A 143 0.82 18.47 -20.38
C THR A 143 0.74 17.19 -19.56
N ILE A 144 0.12 17.27 -18.39
CA ILE A 144 -0.31 16.12 -17.59
C ILE A 144 -1.82 16.00 -17.75
N ARG A 145 -2.28 14.81 -18.13
CA ARG A 145 -3.71 14.54 -18.36
C ARG A 145 -4.36 14.06 -17.08
N ALA A 146 -5.59 14.48 -16.86
CA ALA A 146 -6.46 13.94 -15.83
C ALA A 146 -6.75 12.45 -16.07
N LEU A 147 -7.21 11.76 -15.03
CA LEU A 147 -7.63 10.37 -15.14
C LEU A 147 -8.87 10.28 -16.04
N PRO A 148 -8.86 9.45 -17.11
CA PRO A 148 -9.98 9.39 -18.05
C PRO A 148 -11.14 8.59 -17.44
N ILE A 149 -12.14 9.30 -16.92
CA ILE A 149 -13.27 8.72 -16.15
C ILE A 149 -14.09 7.68 -16.95
N PRO A 150 -14.45 7.89 -18.23
CA PRO A 150 -15.22 6.90 -19.00
C PRO A 150 -14.50 5.54 -19.12
N GLU A 151 -13.20 5.57 -19.36
CA GLU A 151 -12.33 4.40 -19.47
C GLU A 151 -12.17 3.72 -18.12
N LEU A 152 -11.99 4.48 -17.05
CA LEU A 152 -11.99 3.95 -15.69
C LEU A 152 -13.28 3.18 -15.38
N ARG A 153 -14.45 3.75 -15.71
CA ARG A 153 -15.75 3.08 -15.50
C ARG A 153 -15.86 1.79 -16.29
N SER A 154 -15.36 1.78 -17.52
CA SER A 154 -15.32 0.57 -18.36
C SER A 154 -14.44 -0.52 -17.74
N VAL A 155 -13.30 -0.14 -17.17
CA VAL A 155 -12.41 -1.06 -16.44
C VAL A 155 -13.08 -1.60 -15.19
N LEU A 156 -13.70 -0.74 -14.36
CA LEU A 156 -14.38 -1.18 -13.14
C LEU A 156 -15.52 -2.16 -13.45
N THR A 157 -16.35 -1.85 -14.44
CA THR A 157 -17.46 -2.71 -14.90
C THR A 157 -16.95 -4.09 -15.33
N LYS A 158 -15.83 -4.14 -16.08
CA LYS A 158 -15.22 -5.39 -16.52
C LYS A 158 -14.82 -6.30 -15.36
N TYR A 159 -14.49 -5.74 -14.19
CA TYR A 159 -14.12 -6.49 -13.00
C TYR A 159 -15.26 -6.62 -11.97
N GLY A 160 -16.49 -6.27 -12.33
CA GLY A 160 -17.65 -6.39 -11.45
C GLY A 160 -17.61 -5.44 -10.25
N ARG A 161 -17.03 -4.27 -10.43
CA ARG A 161 -17.00 -3.17 -9.45
C ARG A 161 -17.90 -2.02 -9.90
#